data_AF-A0A6A7LGA1-F1
#
_entry.id   AF-A0A6A7LGA1-F1
#
_cell.length_a   1.000
_cell.length_b   1.000
_cell.length_c   1.000
_cell.angle_alpha   90.00
_cell.angle_beta   90.00
_cell.angle_gamma   90.00
#
_symmetry.space_group_name_H-M   'P 1'
#
loop_
_entity.id
_entity.type
_entity.pdbx_description
1 polymer ?
#
loop_
_entity_poly.entity_id
_entity_poly.type
_entity_poly.pdbx_seq_one_letter_code
_entity_poly.pdbx_strand_id
1 'polypeptide(L)'
;MPRDVSATNILRVLSDMKTERLFKTIITNKERGSQALILELGLSRRRYYVRINKLITAGLIIRYKGKYRLSSFGKVINNLQKTAEKASSICWKLETIDSIKTSNHSELADIDYMKIINILLDDNEIKDILSAKQ
;
A
#
# COMPACT_ATOMS: atom_id res chain seq x y z
N MET A 1 13.76 -4.98 -18.11
CA MET A 1 14.21 -5.10 -16.70
C MET A 1 13.83 -3.84 -15.95
N PRO A 2 13.43 -3.94 -14.66
CA PRO A 2 13.29 -2.79 -13.77
C PRO A 2 14.61 -2.01 -13.76
N ARG A 3 14.54 -0.68 -13.78
CA ARG A 3 15.75 0.16 -13.89
C ARG A 3 16.00 1.01 -12.65
N ASP A 4 14.95 1.35 -11.91
CA ASP A 4 15.00 2.20 -10.72
C ASP A 4 14.17 1.60 -9.58
N VAL A 5 14.62 0.46 -9.03
CA VAL A 5 13.94 -0.17 -7.91
C VAL A 5 14.57 0.31 -6.61
N SER A 6 13.92 1.30 -5.99
CA SER A 6 14.23 1.76 -4.63
C SER A 6 12.93 2.06 -3.89
N ALA A 7 12.93 1.91 -2.55
CA ALA A 7 11.76 2.23 -1.73
C ALA A 7 11.26 3.66 -1.96
N THR A 8 12.18 4.63 -2.06
CA THR A 8 11.86 6.04 -2.33
C THR A 8 11.21 6.24 -3.68
N ASN A 9 11.70 5.58 -4.74
CA ASN A 9 11.10 5.71 -6.07
C ASN A 9 9.70 5.07 -6.11
N ILE A 10 9.50 3.95 -5.42
CA ILE A 10 8.21 3.26 -5.35
C ILE A 10 7.16 4.15 -4.68
N LEU A 11 7.49 4.70 -3.51
CA LEU A 11 6.62 5.63 -2.80
C LEU A 11 6.28 6.84 -3.66
N ARG A 12 7.27 7.41 -4.36
CA ARG A 12 7.08 8.53 -5.29
C ARG A 12 6.19 8.18 -6.50
N VAL A 13 6.29 6.96 -7.04
CA VAL A 13 5.46 6.52 -8.16
C VAL A 13 4.02 6.30 -7.70
N LEU A 14 3.82 5.72 -6.51
CA LEU A 14 2.51 5.43 -5.94
C LEU A 14 1.83 6.65 -5.30
N SER A 15 2.56 7.72 -4.98
CA SER A 15 1.96 8.97 -4.47
C SER A 15 1.21 9.78 -5.54
N ASP A 16 1.40 9.51 -6.84
CA ASP A 16 0.55 10.08 -7.89
C ASP A 16 -0.80 9.36 -7.93
N MET A 17 -1.86 10.02 -7.45
CA MET A 17 -3.22 9.46 -7.34
C MET A 17 -3.71 8.74 -8.62
N LYS A 18 -3.38 9.26 -9.82
CA LYS A 18 -3.80 8.62 -11.08
C LYS A 18 -2.99 7.37 -11.39
N THR A 19 -1.71 7.32 -11.01
CA THR A 19 -0.84 6.15 -11.13
C THR A 19 -1.24 5.08 -10.13
N GLU A 20 -1.53 5.48 -8.89
CA GLU A 20 -2.05 4.59 -7.86
C GLU A 20 -3.39 3.95 -8.26
N ARG A 21 -4.32 4.77 -8.76
CA ARG A 21 -5.61 4.27 -9.26
C ARG A 21 -5.41 3.30 -10.43
N LEU A 22 -4.55 3.64 -11.40
CA LEU A 22 -4.20 2.72 -12.49
C LEU A 22 -3.62 1.39 -11.98
N PHE A 23 -2.73 1.45 -10.99
CA PHE A 23 -2.15 0.27 -10.36
C PHE A 23 -3.24 -0.61 -9.73
N LYS A 24 -4.15 -0.02 -8.92
CA LYS A 24 -5.31 -0.71 -8.35
C LYS A 24 -6.24 -1.29 -9.42
N THR A 25 -6.55 -0.56 -10.48
CA THR A 25 -7.40 -1.07 -11.57
C THR A 25 -6.76 -2.27 -12.28
N ILE A 26 -5.43 -2.28 -12.47
CA ILE A 26 -4.71 -3.46 -13.03
C ILE A 26 -4.85 -4.69 -12.12
N ILE A 27 -4.90 -4.50 -10.80
CA ILE A 27 -5.05 -5.57 -9.82
C ILE A 27 -6.46 -6.17 -9.87
N THR A 28 -7.48 -5.30 -9.87
CA THR A 28 -8.89 -5.70 -9.87
C THR A 28 -9.34 -6.25 -11.22
N ASN A 29 -8.86 -5.67 -12.33
CA ASN A 29 -9.29 -5.98 -13.69
C ASN A 29 -8.18 -6.65 -14.51
N LYS A 30 -7.73 -7.83 -14.08
CA LYS A 30 -6.60 -8.60 -14.68
C LYS A 30 -6.74 -8.90 -16.18
N GLU A 31 -7.96 -8.79 -16.73
CA GLU A 31 -8.26 -9.21 -18.10
C GLU A 31 -8.60 -8.08 -19.07
N ARG A 32 -8.83 -6.86 -18.58
CA ARG A 32 -9.26 -5.74 -19.43
C ARG A 32 -8.10 -5.20 -20.27
N GLY A 33 -8.40 -4.88 -21.53
CA GLY A 33 -7.46 -4.24 -22.44
C GLY A 33 -7.19 -2.78 -22.08
N SER A 34 -6.06 -2.25 -22.57
CA SER A 34 -5.62 -0.86 -22.30
C SER A 34 -6.70 0.20 -22.61
N GLN A 35 -7.53 -0.01 -23.63
CA GLN A 35 -8.54 0.96 -24.04
C GLN A 35 -9.64 1.16 -22.97
N ALA A 36 -10.05 0.09 -22.29
CA ALA A 36 -11.03 0.17 -21.22
C ALA A 36 -10.47 0.93 -20.00
N LEU A 37 -9.21 0.67 -19.64
CA LEU A 37 -8.51 1.35 -18.54
C LEU A 37 -8.34 2.86 -18.82
N ILE A 38 -8.04 3.22 -20.06
CA ILE A 38 -7.87 4.62 -20.48
C ILE A 38 -9.17 5.40 -20.29
N LEU A 39 -10.30 4.82 -20.69
CA LEU A 39 -11.63 5.43 -20.58
C LEU A 39 -12.06 5.59 -19.11
N GLU A 40 -11.93 4.52 -18.31
CA GLU A 40 -12.29 4.52 -16.88
C GLU A 40 -11.53 5.58 -16.07
N LEU A 41 -10.25 5.78 -16.39
CA LEU A 41 -9.38 6.71 -15.66
C LEU A 41 -9.40 8.14 -16.22
N GLY A 42 -10.14 8.41 -17.29
CA GLY A 42 -10.17 9.72 -17.95
C GLY A 42 -8.78 10.19 -18.41
N LEU A 43 -7.93 9.26 -18.87
CA LEU A 43 -6.56 9.54 -19.29
C LEU A 43 -6.47 9.70 -20.81
N SER A 44 -5.55 10.54 -21.29
CA SER A 44 -5.11 10.44 -22.68
C SER A 44 -4.18 9.24 -22.86
N ARG A 45 -4.10 8.68 -24.07
CA ARG A 45 -3.18 7.56 -24.40
C ARG A 45 -1.75 7.86 -23.94
N ARG A 46 -1.25 9.07 -24.20
CA ARG A 46 0.10 9.51 -23.77
C ARG A 46 0.23 9.44 -22.24
N ARG A 47 -0.72 10.02 -21.50
CA ARG A 47 -0.67 10.04 -20.02
C ARG A 47 -0.78 8.64 -19.41
N TYR A 48 -1.54 7.75 -20.06
CA TYR A 48 -1.63 6.34 -19.68
C TYR A 48 -0.28 5.63 -19.86
N TYR A 49 0.33 5.69 -21.05
CA TYR A 49 1.59 4.98 -21.32
C TYR A 49 2.76 5.52 -20.50
N VAL A 50 2.79 6.82 -20.20
CA VAL A 50 3.77 7.40 -19.27
C VAL A 50 3.67 6.74 -17.89
N ARG A 51 2.45 6.55 -17.36
CA ARG A 51 2.23 5.92 -16.05
C ARG A 51 2.52 4.43 -16.05
N ILE A 52 2.13 3.72 -17.10
CA ILE A 52 2.51 2.33 -17.30
C ILE A 52 4.04 2.18 -17.30
N ASN A 53 4.75 3.06 -18.02
CA ASN A 53 6.21 3.00 -18.05
C ASN A 53 6.81 3.24 -16.67
N LYS A 54 6.27 4.17 -15.87
CA LYS A 54 6.67 4.37 -14.46
C LYS A 54 6.48 3.10 -13.61
N LEU A 55 5.32 2.45 -13.73
CA LEU A 55 5.03 1.21 -13.00
C LEU A 55 5.93 0.04 -13.42
N ILE A 56 6.26 -0.07 -14.71
CA ILE A 56 7.19 -1.09 -15.23
C ILE A 56 8.63 -0.82 -14.78
N THR A 57 9.08 0.44 -14.87
CA THR A 57 10.44 0.84 -14.50
C THR A 57 10.71 0.69 -13.00
N ALA A 58 9.68 0.96 -12.17
CA ALA A 58 9.68 0.66 -10.72
C ALA A 58 9.49 -0.83 -10.39
N GLY A 59 9.32 -1.69 -11.39
CA GLY A 59 9.20 -3.14 -11.21
C GLY A 59 7.85 -3.60 -10.63
N LEU A 60 6.85 -2.73 -10.50
CA LEU A 60 5.56 -3.03 -9.88
C LEU A 60 4.66 -3.89 -10.78
N ILE A 61 4.73 -3.67 -12.10
CA ILE A 61 3.95 -4.43 -13.07
C ILE A 61 4.82 -5.01 -14.18
N ILE A 62 4.31 -6.06 -14.81
CA ILE A 62 4.90 -6.68 -16.00
C ILE A 62 3.83 -6.78 -17.10
N ARG A 63 4.29 -6.83 -18.35
CA ARG A 63 3.44 -7.15 -19.50
C ARG A 63 3.59 -8.62 -19.85
N TYR A 64 2.48 -9.34 -19.94
CA TYR A 64 2.45 -10.75 -20.33
C TYR A 64 1.25 -11.01 -21.24
N LYS A 65 1.48 -11.67 -22.38
CA LYS A 65 0.46 -11.96 -23.40
C LYS A 65 -0.41 -10.73 -23.74
N GLY A 66 0.25 -9.58 -23.94
CA GLY A 66 -0.41 -8.32 -24.28
C GLY A 66 -1.08 -7.56 -23.13
N LYS A 67 -1.22 -8.17 -21.94
CA LYS A 67 -1.90 -7.58 -20.76
C LYS A 67 -0.93 -7.19 -19.66
N TYR A 68 -1.32 -6.24 -18.82
CA TYR A 68 -0.54 -5.84 -17.63
C TYR A 68 -1.01 -6.59 -16.39
N ARG A 69 -0.07 -6.98 -15.54
CA ARG A 69 -0.32 -7.65 -14.26
C ARG A 69 0.77 -7.32 -13.25
N LEU A 70 0.51 -7.55 -11.97
CA LEU A 70 1.53 -7.43 -10.93
C LEU A 70 2.71 -8.36 -11.19
N SER A 71 3.92 -7.83 -10.99
CA SER A 71 5.10 -8.67 -10.80
C SER A 71 5.06 -9.32 -9.41
N SER A 72 5.95 -10.27 -9.12
CA SER A 72 6.10 -10.80 -7.75
C SER A 72 6.46 -9.70 -6.76
N PHE A 73 7.35 -8.78 -7.16
CA PHE A 73 7.69 -7.60 -6.38
C PHE A 73 6.47 -6.69 -6.13
N GLY A 74 5.69 -6.41 -7.18
CA GLY A 74 4.48 -5.61 -7.07
C GLY A 74 3.40 -6.22 -6.18
N LYS A 75 3.35 -7.55 -6.03
CA LYS A 75 2.46 -8.21 -5.05
C LYS A 75 2.87 -7.87 -3.62
N VAL A 76 4.17 -7.92 -3.31
CA VAL A 76 4.70 -7.52 -1.99
C VAL A 76 4.37 -6.06 -1.71
N ILE A 77 4.68 -5.17 -2.65
CA ILE A 77 4.39 -3.73 -2.50
C ILE A 77 2.89 -3.46 -2.35
N ASN A 78 2.04 -4.15 -3.12
CA ASN A 78 0.59 -4.00 -2.98
C ASN A 78 0.07 -4.45 -1.60
N ASN A 79 0.66 -5.50 -1.01
CA ASN A 79 0.31 -5.89 0.35
C ASN A 79 0.72 -4.80 1.35
N LEU A 80 1.95 -4.28 1.26
CA LEU A 80 2.39 -3.16 2.10
C LEU A 80 1.49 -1.93 1.96
N GLN A 81 1.08 -1.61 0.73
CA GLN A 81 0.17 -0.50 0.47
C GLN A 81 -1.20 -0.71 1.15
N LYS A 82 -1.75 -1.94 1.12
CA LYS A 82 -2.99 -2.27 1.84
C LYS A 82 -2.81 -2.12 3.36
N THR A 83 -1.68 -2.53 3.91
CA THR A 83 -1.37 -2.35 5.33
C THR A 83 -1.32 -0.87 5.69
N ALA A 84 -0.70 -0.03 4.85
CA ALA A 84 -0.68 1.43 5.03
C ALA A 84 -2.09 2.06 4.92
N GLU A 85 -2.92 1.59 3.99
CA GLU A 85 -4.32 2.04 3.85
C GLU A 85 -5.17 1.66 5.07
N LYS A 86 -5.01 0.44 5.59
CA LYS A 86 -5.66 0.01 6.83
C LYS A 86 -5.20 0.88 8.00
N ALA A 87 -3.89 1.06 8.18
CA ALA A 87 -3.33 1.91 9.23
C ALA A 87 -3.88 3.34 9.16
N SER A 88 -3.96 3.91 7.94
CA SER A 88 -4.56 5.23 7.71
C SER A 88 -6.03 5.27 8.16
N SER A 89 -6.81 4.22 7.92
CA SER A 89 -8.23 4.15 8.31
C SER A 89 -8.46 4.07 9.82
N ILE A 90 -7.46 3.61 10.58
CA ILE A 90 -7.51 3.47 12.04
C ILE A 90 -6.57 4.44 12.76
N CYS A 91 -6.10 5.51 12.08
CA CYS A 91 -5.06 6.41 12.60
C CYS A 91 -5.39 6.94 14.00
N TRP A 92 -6.65 7.32 14.25
CA TRP A 92 -7.12 7.80 15.55
C TRP A 92 -7.01 6.74 16.67
N LYS A 93 -7.16 5.44 16.35
CA LYS A 93 -6.96 4.35 17.32
C LYS A 93 -5.48 4.23 17.69
N LEU A 94 -4.60 4.39 16.71
CA LEU A 94 -3.15 4.36 16.91
C LEU A 94 -2.70 5.57 17.77
N GLU A 95 -3.21 6.76 17.49
CA GLU A 95 -2.95 7.97 18.31
C GLU A 95 -3.45 7.80 19.76
N THR A 96 -4.58 7.12 19.95
CA THR A 96 -5.11 6.80 21.29
C THR A 96 -4.16 5.87 22.05
N ILE A 97 -3.61 4.86 21.37
CA ILE A 97 -2.62 3.94 21.97
C ILE A 97 -1.37 4.72 22.39
N ASP A 98 -0.85 5.61 21.54
CA ASP A 98 0.32 6.43 21.85
C ASP A 98 0.05 7.40 23.01
N SER A 99 -1.16 7.98 23.05
CA SER A 99 -1.58 8.88 24.13
C SER A 99 -1.64 8.16 25.48
N ILE A 100 -2.19 6.95 25.52
CA ILE A 100 -2.26 6.11 26.72
C ILE A 100 -0.85 5.69 27.18
N LYS A 101 0.03 5.36 26.24
CA LYS A 101 1.42 5.00 26.56
C LYS A 101 2.20 6.18 27.14
N THR A 102 1.90 7.40 26.68
CA THR A 102 2.62 8.62 27.08
C THR A 102 2.05 9.25 28.36
N SER A 103 0.74 9.16 28.60
CA SER A 103 0.09 9.71 29.79
C SER A 103 0.33 8.88 31.05
N ASN A 104 0.57 7.58 30.90
CA ASN A 104 0.94 6.70 32.00
C ASN A 104 2.44 6.83 32.26
N HIS A 105 2.81 7.74 33.15
CA HIS A 105 4.15 7.79 33.74
C HIS A 105 4.49 6.40 34.32
N SER A 106 5.30 5.63 33.61
CA SER A 106 6.07 4.45 34.05
C SER A 106 5.39 3.11 34.44
N GLU A 107 4.07 2.92 34.45
CA GLU A 107 3.49 1.69 35.08
C GLU A 107 2.45 0.88 34.28
N LEU A 108 2.32 1.03 32.97
CA LEU A 108 1.61 0.00 32.20
C LEU A 108 2.54 -1.20 32.01
N ALA A 109 2.30 -2.27 32.78
CA ALA A 109 2.91 -3.56 32.50
C ALA A 109 2.63 -3.96 31.04
N ASP A 110 3.62 -4.55 30.36
CA ASP A 110 3.51 -4.99 28.95
C ASP A 110 2.22 -5.80 28.67
N ILE A 111 1.75 -6.54 29.69
CA ILE A 111 0.52 -7.34 29.66
C ILE A 111 -0.73 -6.46 29.48
N ASP A 112 -0.83 -5.32 30.17
CA ASP A 112 -2.01 -4.45 30.11
C ASP A 112 -2.01 -3.58 28.85
N TYR A 113 -0.83 -3.18 28.37
CA TYR A 113 -0.68 -2.54 27.06
C TYR A 113 -1.18 -3.45 25.91
N MET A 114 -0.83 -4.74 25.95
CA MET A 114 -1.29 -5.72 24.97
C MET A 114 -2.80 -5.99 25.02
N LYS A 115 -3.43 -5.91 26.20
CA LYS A 115 -4.90 -6.00 26.31
C LYS A 115 -5.58 -4.82 25.63
N ILE A 116 -5.05 -3.61 25.82
CA ILE A 116 -5.58 -2.39 25.18
C ILE A 116 -5.48 -2.48 23.66
N ILE A 117 -4.33 -2.91 23.13
CA ILE A 117 -4.14 -3.19 21.70
C ILE A 117 -5.17 -4.20 21.19
N ASN A 118 -5.41 -5.28 21.94
CA ASN A 118 -6.35 -6.32 21.54
C ASN A 118 -7.81 -5.89 21.56
N ILE A 119 -8.19 -4.95 22.43
CA ILE A 119 -9.55 -4.38 22.50
C ILE A 119 -9.76 -3.36 21.37
N LEU A 120 -8.76 -2.54 21.08
CA LEU A 120 -8.91 -1.43 20.12
C LEU A 120 -8.77 -1.89 18.67
N LEU A 121 -7.90 -2.87 18.41
CA LEU A 121 -7.55 -3.30 17.06
C LEU A 121 -8.13 -4.69 16.76
N ASP A 122 -8.66 -4.85 15.55
CA ASP A 122 -9.14 -6.14 15.04
C ASP A 122 -8.13 -6.79 14.07
N ASP A 123 -7.24 -5.98 13.48
CA ASP A 123 -6.30 -6.43 12.45
C ASP A 123 -5.03 -7.02 13.06
N ASN A 124 -4.86 -8.34 12.95
CA ASN A 124 -3.71 -9.07 13.48
C ASN A 124 -2.37 -8.63 12.87
N GLU A 125 -2.36 -8.23 11.59
CA GLU A 125 -1.13 -7.77 10.93
C GLU A 125 -0.63 -6.47 11.58
N ILE A 126 -1.55 -5.56 11.92
CA ILE A 126 -1.20 -4.32 12.62
C ILE A 126 -0.81 -4.60 14.07
N LYS A 127 -1.48 -5.53 14.75
CA LYS A 127 -1.11 -5.96 16.11
C LYS A 127 0.31 -6.50 16.17
N ASP A 128 0.67 -7.36 15.21
CA ASP A 128 2.01 -7.95 15.14
C ASP A 128 3.09 -6.86 14.96
N ILE A 129 2.82 -5.84 14.13
CA ILE A 129 3.71 -4.69 13.95
C ILE A 129 3.91 -3.91 15.26
N LEU A 130 2.84 -3.69 16.03
CA LEU A 130 2.91 -2.97 17.32
C LEU A 130 3.51 -3.81 18.46
N SER A 131 3.46 -5.14 18.34
CA SER A 131 3.97 -6.10 19.31
C SER A 131 5.45 -6.43 19.10
N ALA A 132 5.99 -6.14 17.92
CA ALA A 132 7.39 -6.31 17.62
C ALA A 132 8.23 -5.40 18.53
N LYS A 133 8.98 -5.99 19.47
CA LYS A 133 9.93 -5.26 20.31
C LYS A 133 10.93 -4.51 19.43
N GLN A 134 11.04 -3.20 19.66
CA GLN A 134 12.11 -2.34 19.14
C GLN A 134 13.23 -2.23 20.18
#